data_AF-A0A143QMD0-F1
#
_entry.id   AF-A0A143QMD0-F1
#
_cell.length_a   1.000
_cell.length_b   1.000
_cell.length_c   1.000
_cell.angle_alpha   90.00
_cell.angle_beta   90.00
_cell.angle_gamma   90.00
#
_symmetry.space_group_name_H-M   'P 1'
#
loop_
_entity.id
_entity.type
_entity.pdbx_description
1 polymer ?
#
loop_
_entity_poly.entity_id
_entity_poly.type
_entity_poly.pdbx_seq_one_letter_code
_entity_poly.pdbx_strand_id
1 'polypeptide(L)'
;MMNAAIQVQNARALDNAVQLTEQLEKALGSRAAIDQAIGILISRTGCSDAEGYDTLRSIGRTEQKRTAVVAQAMVAESRNAARPRHRHTWIG
;
A
#
# COMPACT_ATOMS: atom_id res chain seq x y z
N MET A 1 14.44 41.86 14.61
CA MET A 1 13.16 41.36 14.06
C MET A 1 13.33 40.50 12.80
N MET A 2 14.28 40.81 11.89
CA MET A 2 14.50 40.06 10.63
C MET A 2 14.83 38.56 10.81
N ASN A 3 15.62 38.18 11.81
CA ASN A 3 16.01 36.77 12.04
C ASN A 3 14.80 35.88 12.36
N ALA A 4 13.90 36.33 13.25
CA ALA A 4 12.71 35.57 13.62
C ALA A 4 11.76 35.32 12.43
N ALA A 5 11.62 36.31 11.53
CA ALA A 5 10.80 36.16 10.33
C ALA A 5 11.38 35.10 9.36
N ILE A 6 12.70 35.09 9.16
CA ILE A 6 13.39 34.07 8.34
C ILE A 6 13.28 32.69 8.97
N GLN A 7 13.44 32.56 10.30
CA GLN A 7 13.28 31.29 10.99
C GLN A 7 11.87 30.71 10.84
N VAL A 8 10.83 31.56 10.98
CA VAL A 8 9.43 31.13 10.78
C VAL A 8 9.16 30.74 9.33
N GLN A 9 9.71 31.47 8.35
CA GLN A 9 9.58 31.13 6.94
C GLN A 9 10.24 29.78 6.62
N ASN A 10 11.46 29.55 7.13
CA ASN A 10 12.18 28.29 6.97
C ASN A 10 11.44 27.12 7.62
N ALA A 11 10.91 27.31 8.83
CA ALA A 11 10.11 26.28 9.52
C ALA A 11 8.87 25.90 8.71
N ARG A 12 8.15 26.87 8.13
CA ARG A 12 6.99 26.61 7.26
C ARG A 12 7.37 25.89 5.97
N ALA A 13 8.47 26.30 5.34
CA ALA A 13 8.95 25.64 4.13
C ALA A 13 9.34 24.18 4.39
N LEU A 14 10.00 23.92 5.52
CA LEU A 14 10.34 22.57 5.95
C LEU A 14 9.09 21.73 6.24
N ASP A 15 8.14 22.26 7.00
CA ASP A 15 6.88 21.55 7.32
C ASP A 15 6.11 21.15 6.06
N ASN A 16 5.98 22.07 5.09
CA ASN A 16 5.36 21.78 3.80
C ASN A 16 6.11 20.69 3.02
N ALA A 17 7.44 20.73 3.02
CA ALA A 17 8.25 19.71 2.35
C ALA A 17 8.08 18.33 2.98
N VAL A 18 8.04 18.25 4.32
CA VAL A 18 7.78 16.99 5.05
C VAL A 18 6.38 16.46 4.71
N GLN A 19 5.35 17.32 4.76
CA GLN A 19 3.99 16.93 4.41
C GLN A 19 3.86 16.43 2.96
N LEU A 20 4.58 17.04 2.01
CA LEU A 20 4.60 16.59 0.62
C LEU A 20 5.28 15.22 0.48
N THR A 21 6.44 15.04 1.12
CA THR A 21 7.15 13.76 1.11
C THR A 21 6.27 12.64 1.67
N GLU A 22 5.60 12.84 2.80
CA GLU A 22 4.69 11.84 3.37
C GLU A 22 3.53 11.48 2.43
N GLN A 23 2.96 12.48 1.74
CA GLN A 23 1.90 12.24 0.77
C GLN A 23 2.40 11.45 -0.44
N LEU A 24 3.60 11.76 -0.94
CA LEU A 24 4.24 11.03 -2.03
C LEU A 24 4.57 9.60 -1.62
N GLU A 25 5.14 9.38 -0.44
CA GLU A 25 5.41 8.04 0.10
C GLU A 25 4.12 7.20 0.22
N LYS A 26 3.04 7.80 0.73
CA LYS A 26 1.72 7.14 0.78
C LYS A 26 1.21 6.80 -0.61
N ALA A 27 1.33 7.71 -1.58
CA ALA A 27 0.90 7.48 -2.95
C ALA A 27 1.72 6.37 -3.62
N LEU A 28 3.05 6.38 -3.49
CA LEU A 28 3.96 5.36 -4.03
C LEU A 28 3.73 4.00 -3.38
N GLY A 29 3.59 3.95 -2.06
CA GLY A 29 3.28 2.71 -1.34
C GLY A 29 1.93 2.12 -1.76
N SER A 30 0.93 2.97 -2.02
CA SER A 30 -0.36 2.52 -2.54
C SER A 30 -0.26 1.91 -3.93
N ARG A 31 0.56 2.49 -4.81
CA ARG A 31 0.74 1.99 -6.18
C ARG A 31 1.51 0.68 -6.23
N ALA A 32 2.60 0.56 -5.48
CA ALA A 32 3.36 -0.69 -5.38
C ALA A 32 2.51 -1.85 -4.84
N ALA A 33 1.63 -1.60 -3.86
CA ALA A 33 0.72 -2.62 -3.35
C ALA A 33 -0.34 -3.04 -4.37
N ILE A 34 -0.88 -2.09 -5.15
CA ILE A 34 -1.84 -2.36 -6.22
C ILE A 34 -1.20 -3.24 -7.29
N ASP A 35 0.00 -2.88 -7.78
CA ASP A 35 0.68 -3.65 -8.82
C ASP A 35 1.03 -5.08 -8.35
N GLN A 36 1.45 -5.23 -7.09
CA GLN A 36 1.67 -6.56 -6.48
C GLN A 36 0.39 -7.39 -6.38
N ALA A 37 -0.72 -6.79 -5.95
CA ALA A 37 -2.00 -7.47 -5.86
C ALA A 37 -2.53 -7.90 -7.24
N ILE A 38 -2.34 -7.06 -8.27
CA ILE A 38 -2.63 -7.40 -9.66
C ILE A 38 -1.79 -8.60 -10.10
N GLY A 39 -0.47 -8.59 -9.85
CA GLY A 39 0.39 -9.74 -10.18
C GLY A 39 -0.06 -11.04 -9.50
N ILE A 40 -0.52 -10.96 -8.24
CA ILE A 40 -1.10 -12.11 -7.52
C ILE A 40 -2.39 -12.60 -8.21
N LEU A 41 -3.28 -11.70 -8.62
CA LEU A 41 -4.52 -12.05 -9.33
C LEU A 41 -4.21 -12.71 -10.67
N ILE A 42 -3.35 -12.11 -11.49
CA ILE A 42 -2.91 -12.66 -12.78
C ILE A 42 -2.36 -14.08 -12.58
N SER A 43 -1.46 -14.27 -11.60
CA SER A 43 -0.89 -15.59 -11.32
C SER A 43 -1.92 -16.63 -10.88
N ARG A 44 -3.03 -16.23 -10.27
CA ARG A 44 -4.05 -17.14 -9.73
C ARG A 44 -5.19 -17.43 -10.72
N THR A 45 -5.51 -16.49 -11.60
CA THR A 45 -6.71 -16.57 -12.46
C THR A 45 -6.37 -16.56 -13.95
N GLY A 46 -5.17 -16.15 -14.34
CA GLY A 46 -4.79 -15.92 -15.73
C GLY A 46 -5.44 -14.69 -16.36
N CYS A 47 -6.03 -13.78 -15.57
CA CYS A 47 -6.62 -12.54 -16.08
C CYS A 47 -5.54 -11.56 -16.58
N SER A 48 -5.95 -10.56 -17.34
CA SER A 48 -5.12 -9.41 -17.70
C SER A 48 -4.93 -8.43 -16.54
N ASP A 49 -3.95 -7.53 -16.66
CA ASP A 49 -3.71 -6.45 -15.70
C ASP A 49 -4.95 -5.57 -15.48
N ALA A 50 -5.68 -5.24 -16.55
CA ALA A 50 -6.88 -4.41 -16.50
C ALA A 50 -8.01 -5.11 -15.71
N GLU A 51 -8.24 -6.39 -16.00
CA GLU A 51 -9.22 -7.22 -15.28
C GLU A 51 -8.82 -7.40 -13.81
N GLY A 52 -7.52 -7.52 -13.51
CA GLY A 52 -7.00 -7.55 -12.15
C GLY A 52 -7.30 -6.26 -11.39
N TYR A 53 -7.06 -5.10 -12.00
CA TYR A 53 -7.39 -3.81 -11.40
C TYR A 53 -8.90 -3.63 -11.18
N ASP A 54 -9.72 -4.01 -12.16
CA ASP A 54 -11.18 -3.95 -12.04
C ASP A 54 -11.72 -4.88 -10.95
N THR A 55 -11.08 -6.04 -10.77
CA THR A 55 -11.39 -6.96 -9.67
C THR A 55 -11.13 -6.30 -8.31
N LEU A 56 -9.94 -5.68 -8.11
CA LEU A 56 -9.64 -4.96 -6.87
C LEU A 56 -10.62 -3.81 -6.62
N ARG A 57 -11.00 -3.08 -7.67
CA ARG A 57 -12.00 -2.01 -7.59
C ARG A 57 -13.38 -2.54 -7.23
N SER A 58 -13.77 -3.69 -7.77
CA SER A 58 -15.03 -4.35 -7.47
C SER A 58 -15.11 -4.75 -6.00
N ILE A 59 -14.06 -5.41 -5.48
CA ILE A 59 -13.94 -5.78 -4.07
C ILE A 59 -13.99 -4.52 -3.19
N GLY A 60 -13.23 -3.48 -3.55
CA GLY A 60 -13.22 -2.22 -2.79
C GLY A 60 -14.59 -1.57 -2.71
N ARG A 61 -15.38 -1.56 -3.81
CA ARG A 61 -16.76 -1.06 -3.78
C ARG A 61 -17.64 -1.88 -2.85
N THR A 62 -17.59 -3.21 -2.95
CA THR A 62 -18.39 -4.11 -2.12
C THR A 62 -18.06 -3.97 -0.64
N GLU A 63 -16.78 -3.78 -0.30
CA GLU A 63 -16.32 -3.62 1.07
C GLU A 63 -16.30 -2.17 1.58
N GLN A 64 -16.70 -1.20 0.74
CA GLN A 64 -16.59 0.25 1.02
C GLN A 64 -15.17 0.68 1.41
N LYS A 65 -14.17 0.06 0.79
CA LYS A 65 -12.74 0.33 1.00
C LYS A 65 -12.10 0.91 -0.25
N ARG A 66 -11.06 1.72 -0.05
CA ARG A 66 -10.22 2.19 -1.15
C ARG A 66 -9.49 1.00 -1.78
N THR A 67 -9.34 0.99 -3.10
CA THR A 67 -8.64 -0.07 -3.85
C THR A 67 -7.24 -0.39 -3.28
N ALA A 68 -6.50 0.63 -2.86
CA ALA A 68 -5.19 0.46 -2.24
C ALA A 68 -5.22 -0.35 -0.93
N VAL A 69 -6.28 -0.19 -0.13
CA VAL A 69 -6.44 -0.93 1.14
C VAL A 69 -6.74 -2.40 0.85
N VAL A 70 -7.59 -2.67 -0.14
CA VAL A 70 -7.87 -4.04 -0.60
C VAL A 70 -6.60 -4.71 -1.13
N ALA A 71 -5.83 -3.99 -1.95
CA ALA A 71 -4.57 -4.49 -2.49
C ALA A 71 -3.56 -4.84 -1.38
N GLN A 72 -3.40 -3.95 -0.38
CA GLN A 72 -2.54 -4.21 0.78
C GLN A 72 -2.98 -5.44 1.57
N ALA A 73 -4.30 -5.60 1.81
CA ALA A 73 -4.84 -6.76 2.52
C ALA A 73 -4.56 -8.06 1.74
N MET A 74 -4.76 -8.06 0.43
CA MET A 74 -4.52 -9.21 -0.43
C MET A 74 -3.03 -9.60 -0.46
N VAL A 75 -2.13 -8.63 -0.55
CA VAL A 75 -0.67 -8.87 -0.50
C VAL A 75 -0.27 -9.45 0.86
N ALA A 76 -0.79 -8.90 1.96
CA ALA A 76 -0.52 -9.40 3.31
C ALA A 76 -1.00 -10.85 3.49
N GLU A 77 -2.21 -11.16 3.02
CA GLU A 77 -2.76 -12.52 3.06
C GLU A 77 -1.93 -13.51 2.22
N SER A 78 -1.53 -13.11 1.01
CA SER A 78 -0.67 -13.93 0.15
C SER A 78 0.68 -14.25 0.81
N ARG A 79 1.31 -13.26 1.47
CA ARG A 79 2.54 -13.48 2.24
C ARG A 79 2.32 -14.43 3.42
N ASN A 80 1.20 -14.32 4.12
CA ASN A 80 0.87 -15.22 5.23
C ASN A 80 0.62 -16.65 4.76
N ALA A 81 -0.03 -16.84 3.61
CA ALA A 81 -0.24 -18.16 3.01
C ALA A 81 1.08 -18.82 2.54
N ALA A 82 2.01 -18.01 2.03
CA ALA A 82 3.32 -18.49 1.57
C ALA A 82 4.28 -18.86 2.71
N ARG A 83 4.07 -18.35 3.93
CA ARG A 83 4.89 -18.74 5.09
C ARG A 83 4.50 -20.17 5.51
N PRO A 84 5.42 -21.17 5.42
CA PRO A 84 5.13 -22.49 5.94
C PRO A 84 4.79 -22.33 7.42
N ARG A 85 3.60 -22.78 7.80
CA ARG A 85 3.19 -22.86 9.21
C ARG A 85 4.19 -23.80 9.85
N HIS A 86 5.22 -23.26 10.50
CA HIS A 86 6.19 -24.00 11.29
C HIS A 86 5.44 -24.55 12.50
N ARG A 87 4.64 -25.60 12.24
CA ARG A 87 4.02 -26.42 13.26
C ARG A 87 5.19 -27.07 13.95
N HIS A 88 5.51 -26.53 15.11
CA HIS A 88 6.39 -27.13 16.08
C HIS A 88 5.80 -28.50 16.41
N THR A 89 6.17 -29.52 15.63
CA THR A 89 5.98 -30.92 15.98
C THR A 89 6.95 -31.21 17.11
N TRP A 90 6.51 -30.89 18.33
CA TRP A 90 7.13 -31.43 19.54
C TRP A 90 6.72 -32.91 19.61
N ILE A 91 7.65 -33.76 19.20
CA ILE A 91 7.62 -35.19 19.47
C ILE A 91 8.42 -35.35 20.76
N GLY A 92 7.73 -35.69 21.84
CA GLY A 92 8.26 -35.94 23.18
C GLY A 92 7.24 -36.71 23.99
#